data_AF-A0A2M6V1P4-F1
#
_entry.id   AF-A0A2M6V1P4-F1
#
_cell.length_a   1.000
_cell.length_b   1.000
_cell.length_c   1.000
_cell.angle_alpha   90.00
_cell.angle_beta   90.00
_cell.angle_gamma   90.00
#
_symmetry.space_group_name_H-M   'P 1'
#
loop_
_entity.id
_entity.type
_entity.pdbx_description
1 polymer ?
#
loop_
_entity_poly.entity_id
_entity_poly.type
_entity_poly.pdbx_seq_one_letter_code
_entity_poly.pdbx_strand_id
1 'polypeptide(L)'
;MYKIRNTMTKTPSAHDKPNATQLQSLGAELRARRKDLGVSAVVTSEAAGLSRVTLHRIEKGEPSVTMGAWSSVASALGMQLKLEIEKTANEVDLQPKGWWPVRIALADYPQLKALAWQVQGADYLTPVEAYDIYERNARHLDLAAMREDEHDLWQALQQAFGKKTSHV
;
A
#
# COMPACT_ATOMS: atom_id res chain seq x y z
N MET A 1 26.28 30.00 24.51
CA MET A 1 25.40 30.73 23.57
C MET A 1 25.43 29.99 22.23
N TYR A 2 24.50 29.05 22.00
CA TYR A 2 24.50 28.19 20.80
C TYR A 2 23.26 28.51 19.96
N LYS A 3 23.46 29.00 18.72
CA LYS A 3 22.40 29.25 17.74
C LYS A 3 22.25 28.01 16.85
N ILE A 4 21.18 27.25 17.02
CA ILE A 4 20.81 26.19 16.07
C ILE A 4 20.07 26.87 14.90
N ARG A 5 20.71 26.90 13.73
CA ARG A 5 20.03 27.21 12.47
C ARG A 5 19.49 25.89 11.92
N ASN A 6 18.18 25.71 11.96
CA ASN A 6 17.51 24.69 11.18
C ASN A 6 16.37 25.36 10.42
N THR A 7 16.40 25.27 9.09
CA THR A 7 15.28 24.76 8.27
C THR A 7 15.70 24.78 6.80
N MET A 8 16.00 23.60 6.25
CA MET A 8 15.89 23.37 4.81
C MET A 8 14.41 23.43 4.43
N THR A 9 14.01 24.34 3.55
CA THR A 9 12.67 24.32 2.95
C THR A 9 12.64 23.29 1.83
N LYS A 10 11.95 22.16 2.06
CA LYS A 10 11.70 21.16 1.02
C LYS A 10 10.77 21.77 -0.04
N THR A 11 11.26 21.86 -1.28
CA THR A 11 10.48 22.30 -2.44
C THR A 11 9.31 21.34 -2.66
N PRO A 12 8.07 21.85 -2.82
CA PRO A 12 6.92 20.97 -2.97
C PRO A 12 6.92 20.24 -4.32
N SER A 13 6.68 18.93 -4.29
CA SER A 13 6.52 18.04 -5.45
C SER A 13 5.06 18.00 -5.91
N ALA A 14 4.80 17.56 -7.15
CA ALA A 14 3.45 17.46 -7.72
C ALA A 14 2.47 16.59 -6.90
N HIS A 15 3.00 15.67 -6.07
CA HIS A 15 2.23 14.86 -5.12
C HIS A 15 1.78 15.62 -3.85
N ASP A 16 2.25 16.85 -3.61
CA ASP A 16 1.89 17.62 -2.41
C ASP A 16 0.50 18.26 -2.51
N LYS A 17 -0.02 18.47 -3.74
CA LYS A 17 -1.33 19.07 -3.99
C LYS A 17 -2.52 18.22 -3.49
N PRO A 18 -2.60 16.90 -3.78
CA PRO A 18 -3.69 16.07 -3.23
C PRO A 18 -3.66 16.03 -1.70
N ASN A 19 -2.46 15.91 -1.11
CA ASN A 19 -2.28 15.88 0.34
C ASN A 19 -2.76 17.17 1.02
N ALA A 20 -2.47 18.34 0.43
CA ALA A 20 -2.90 19.62 0.98
C ALA A 20 -4.43 19.77 0.97
N THR A 21 -5.11 19.26 -0.07
CA THR A 21 -6.57 19.35 -0.19
C THR A 21 -7.27 18.43 0.81
N GLN A 22 -6.77 17.20 0.96
CA GLN A 22 -7.30 16.24 1.94
C GLN A 22 -7.15 16.76 3.38
N LEU A 23 -5.98 17.31 3.73
CA LEU A 23 -5.75 17.87 5.05
C LEU A 23 -6.62 19.11 5.33
N GLN A 24 -6.89 19.94 4.33
CA GLN A 24 -7.82 21.07 4.46
C GLN A 24 -9.25 20.61 4.73
N SER A 25 -9.72 19.56 4.05
CA SER A 25 -11.04 18.94 4.31
C SER A 25 -11.11 18.41 5.75
N LEU A 26 -10.12 17.63 6.17
CA LEU A 26 -10.06 17.07 7.52
C LEU A 26 -10.05 18.18 8.60
N GLY A 27 -9.26 19.25 8.38
CA GLY A 27 -9.23 20.41 9.28
C GLY A 27 -10.57 21.13 9.36
N ALA A 28 -11.27 21.28 8.23
CA ALA A 28 -12.59 21.89 8.17
C ALA A 28 -13.65 21.04 8.90
N GLU A 29 -13.60 19.71 8.78
CA GLU A 29 -14.49 18.77 9.47
C GLU A 29 -14.32 18.84 11.00
N LEU A 30 -13.07 18.88 11.50
CA LEU A 30 -12.81 19.06 12.93
C LEU A 30 -13.36 20.40 13.43
N ARG A 31 -13.17 21.49 12.65
CA ARG A 31 -13.71 22.81 12.98
C ARG A 31 -15.24 22.82 12.99
N ALA A 32 -15.88 22.12 12.05
CA ALA A 32 -17.33 21.99 12.00
C ALA A 32 -17.84 21.25 13.23
N ARG A 33 -17.27 20.07 13.55
CA ARG A 33 -17.64 19.31 14.75
C ARG A 33 -17.51 20.14 16.02
N ARG A 34 -16.42 20.89 16.15
CA ARG A 34 -16.21 21.78 17.30
C ARG A 34 -17.33 22.82 17.44
N LYS A 35 -17.76 23.41 16.32
CA LYS A 35 -18.86 24.38 16.30
C LYS A 35 -20.20 23.73 16.62
N ASP A 36 -20.46 22.53 16.13
CA ASP A 36 -21.69 21.78 16.43
C ASP A 36 -21.81 21.45 17.92
N LEU A 37 -20.67 21.16 18.57
CA LEU A 37 -20.58 20.97 20.02
C LEU A 37 -20.62 22.29 20.82
N GLY A 38 -20.57 23.45 20.16
CA GLY A 38 -20.59 24.76 20.81
C GLY A 38 -19.34 25.09 21.65
N VAL A 39 -18.26 24.31 21.53
CA VAL A 39 -17.06 24.48 22.36
C VAL A 39 -16.07 25.47 21.74
N SER A 40 -15.43 26.27 22.60
CA SER A 40 -14.47 27.28 22.15
C SER A 40 -13.16 26.63 21.67
N ALA A 41 -12.43 27.36 20.83
CA ALA A 41 -11.10 26.94 20.40
C ALA A 41 -10.12 26.81 21.59
N VAL A 42 -10.29 27.63 22.64
CA VAL A 42 -9.45 27.56 23.84
C VAL A 42 -9.69 26.25 24.57
N VAL A 43 -10.95 25.96 24.90
CA VAL A 43 -11.36 24.73 25.61
C VAL A 43 -10.94 23.49 24.84
N THR A 44 -11.12 23.49 23.51
CA THR A 44 -10.72 22.35 22.67
C THR A 44 -9.20 22.15 22.68
N SER A 45 -8.42 23.25 22.58
CA SER A 45 -6.97 23.15 22.58
C SER A 45 -6.43 22.66 23.92
N GLU A 46 -7.01 23.11 25.04
CA GLU A 46 -6.65 22.66 26.38
C GLU A 46 -7.00 21.18 26.58
N ALA A 47 -8.21 20.75 26.20
CA ALA A 47 -8.63 19.35 26.27
C ALA A 47 -7.76 18.42 25.41
N ALA A 48 -7.25 18.92 24.28
CA ALA A 48 -6.33 18.18 23.41
C ALA A 48 -4.86 18.23 23.87
N GLY A 49 -4.53 19.01 24.92
CA GLY A 49 -3.14 19.20 25.36
C GLY A 49 -2.27 20.01 24.38
N LEU A 50 -2.87 20.94 23.63
CA LEU A 50 -2.23 21.71 22.57
C LEU A 50 -2.36 23.22 22.79
N SER A 51 -1.49 23.98 22.11
CA SER A 51 -1.69 25.43 22.03
C SER A 51 -2.87 25.78 21.10
N ARG A 52 -3.55 26.90 21.36
CA ARG A 52 -4.57 27.46 20.46
C ARG A 52 -4.04 27.69 19.03
N VAL A 53 -2.76 28.03 18.90
CA VAL A 53 -2.11 28.21 17.59
C VAL A 53 -2.00 26.87 16.86
N THR A 54 -1.65 25.79 17.54
CA THR A 54 -1.62 24.44 16.94
C THR A 54 -3.01 24.02 16.48
N LEU A 55 -4.05 24.24 17.29
CA LEU A 55 -5.44 23.99 16.87
C LEU A 55 -5.81 24.80 15.62
N HIS A 56 -5.42 26.07 15.54
CA HIS A 56 -5.68 26.90 14.36
C HIS A 56 -5.03 26.33 13.08
N ARG A 57 -3.78 25.85 13.18
CA ARG A 57 -3.05 25.23 12.07
C ARG A 57 -3.69 23.91 11.63
N ILE A 58 -4.15 23.11 12.60
CA ILE A 58 -4.95 21.89 12.36
C ILE A 58 -6.23 22.23 11.60
N GLU A 59 -7.03 23.18 12.09
CA GLU A 59 -8.29 23.56 11.42
C GLU A 59 -8.08 24.14 10.00
N LYS A 60 -6.85 24.52 9.64
CA LYS A 60 -6.45 24.99 8.31
C LYS A 60 -5.87 23.90 7.40
N GLY A 61 -5.65 22.68 7.89
CA GLY A 61 -5.03 21.64 7.08
C GLY A 61 -3.52 21.75 6.93
N GLU A 62 -2.81 22.37 7.89
CA GLU A 62 -1.36 22.53 7.76
C GLU A 62 -0.59 21.19 7.87
N PRO A 63 0.17 20.78 6.82
CA PRO A 63 0.84 19.47 6.79
C PRO A 63 1.97 19.29 7.80
N SER A 64 2.50 20.40 8.33
CA SER A 64 3.62 20.39 9.28
C SER A 64 3.20 20.07 10.72
N VAL A 65 1.89 19.92 10.99
CA VAL A 65 1.40 19.49 12.30
C VAL A 65 1.42 17.96 12.40
N THR A 66 1.89 17.44 13.53
CA THR A 66 2.06 16.00 13.75
C THR A 66 0.71 15.27 13.74
N MET A 67 0.66 14.06 13.18
CA MET A 67 -0.54 13.21 13.19
C MET A 67 -1.07 12.95 14.61
N GLY A 68 -0.18 12.89 15.60
CA GLY A 68 -0.56 12.78 17.01
C GLY A 68 -1.41 13.96 17.48
N ALA A 69 -1.07 15.20 17.11
CA ALA A 69 -1.87 16.38 17.47
C ALA A 69 -3.24 16.39 16.78
N TRP A 70 -3.32 15.96 15.52
CA TRP A 70 -4.59 15.74 14.81
C TRP A 70 -5.48 14.73 15.55
N SER A 71 -4.90 13.61 15.97
CA SER A 71 -5.59 12.56 16.74
C SER A 71 -6.08 13.08 18.10
N SER A 72 -5.26 13.85 18.83
CA SER A 72 -5.67 14.44 20.11
C SER A 72 -6.87 15.38 19.97
N VAL A 73 -6.89 16.23 18.92
CA VAL A 73 -8.05 17.10 18.65
C VAL A 73 -9.29 16.29 18.30
N ALA A 74 -9.15 15.27 17.43
CA ALA A 74 -10.26 14.39 17.08
C ALA A 74 -10.83 13.72 18.34
N SER A 75 -9.98 13.14 19.18
CA SER A 75 -10.39 12.51 20.44
C SER A 75 -11.08 13.48 21.39
N ALA A 76 -10.57 14.72 21.54
CA ALA A 76 -11.18 15.75 22.38
C ALA A 76 -12.57 16.18 21.88
N LEU A 77 -12.86 16.02 20.58
CA LEU A 77 -14.15 16.31 19.95
C LEU A 77 -15.07 15.08 19.84
N GLY A 78 -14.65 13.94 20.41
CA GLY A 78 -15.38 12.67 20.34
C GLY A 78 -15.39 12.05 18.93
N MET A 79 -14.33 12.28 18.14
CA MET A 79 -14.12 11.73 16.81
C MET A 79 -12.96 10.74 16.82
N GLN A 80 -12.92 9.86 15.81
CA GLN A 80 -11.82 8.93 15.59
C GLN A 80 -11.30 9.09 14.15
N LEU A 81 -9.98 9.19 13.98
CA LEU A 81 -9.35 9.09 12.67
C LEU A 81 -9.37 7.64 12.20
N LYS A 82 -9.84 7.42 10.97
CA LYS A 82 -9.81 6.12 10.29
C LYS A 82 -9.20 6.28 8.91
N LEU A 83 -8.47 5.28 8.48
CA LEU A 83 -8.00 5.14 7.12
C LEU A 83 -8.90 4.12 6.43
N GLU A 84 -9.44 4.47 5.29
CA GLU A 84 -10.26 3.58 4.47
C GLU A 84 -9.50 3.27 3.19
N ILE A 85 -9.62 2.02 2.74
CA ILE A 85 -9.08 1.61 1.44
C ILE A 85 -10.01 2.21 0.39
N GLU A 86 -9.48 3.12 -0.44
CA GLU A 86 -10.23 3.66 -1.58
C GLU A 86 -10.59 2.49 -2.51
N LYS A 87 -11.89 2.18 -2.64
CA LYS A 87 -12.42 1.16 -3.56
C LYS A 87 -12.44 1.63 -5.02
N THR A 88 -11.59 2.58 -5.38
CA THR A 88 -11.43 2.96 -6.78
C THR A 88 -10.94 1.71 -7.51
N ALA A 89 -11.62 1.33 -8.59
CA ALA A 89 -11.46 0.06 -9.32
C ALA A 89 -10.10 -0.14 -10.02
N ASN A 90 -9.05 0.51 -9.53
CA ASN A 90 -7.69 0.09 -9.69
C ASN A 90 -7.18 -0.14 -8.27
N GLU A 91 -7.15 -1.40 -7.83
CA GLU A 91 -6.13 -1.80 -6.88
C GLU A 91 -4.84 -1.14 -7.36
N VAL A 92 -4.30 -0.20 -6.58
CA VAL A 92 -2.93 0.20 -6.79
C VAL A 92 -2.19 -1.09 -6.55
N ASP A 93 -1.81 -1.74 -7.64
CA ASP A 93 -1.14 -3.02 -7.63
C ASP A 93 0.18 -2.78 -6.89
N LEU A 94 0.14 -2.98 -5.58
CA LEU A 94 1.32 -2.97 -4.73
C LEU A 94 2.16 -4.22 -5.01
N GLN A 95 1.69 -5.12 -5.88
CA GLN A 95 2.56 -5.97 -6.66
C GLN A 95 3.07 -5.13 -7.84
N PRO A 96 4.29 -4.58 -7.80
CA PRO A 96 4.87 -4.07 -9.04
C PRO A 96 4.77 -5.19 -10.08
N LYS A 97 4.28 -4.90 -11.29
CA LYS A 97 4.41 -5.83 -12.43
C LYS A 97 5.84 -6.37 -12.44
N GLY A 98 6.00 -7.65 -12.06
CA GLY A 98 7.30 -8.22 -11.70
C GLY A 98 7.59 -8.36 -10.20
N TRP A 99 6.61 -8.64 -9.34
CA TRP A 99 6.82 -9.30 -8.05
C TRP A 99 6.83 -10.82 -8.31
N TRP A 100 7.95 -11.46 -8.00
CA TRP A 100 8.17 -12.88 -8.24
C TRP A 100 8.25 -13.52 -6.86
N PRO A 101 7.44 -14.54 -6.55
CA PRO A 101 7.72 -15.35 -5.39
C PRO A 101 9.09 -16.01 -5.60
N VAL A 102 10.07 -15.68 -4.76
CA VAL A 102 11.38 -16.35 -4.74
C VAL A 102 11.22 -17.86 -4.52
N ARG A 103 10.05 -18.26 -3.98
CA ARG A 103 9.63 -19.65 -3.74
C ARG A 103 8.15 -19.81 -4.07
N ILE A 104 7.85 -20.62 -5.09
CA ILE A 104 6.51 -21.02 -5.50
C ILE A 104 6.12 -22.24 -4.66
N ALA A 105 5.10 -22.13 -3.82
CA ALA A 105 4.63 -23.26 -3.02
C ALA A 105 3.82 -24.23 -3.89
N LEU A 106 4.21 -25.50 -3.92
CA LEU A 106 3.53 -26.50 -4.75
C LEU A 106 2.10 -26.80 -4.30
N ALA A 107 1.75 -26.47 -3.06
CA ALA A 107 0.39 -26.62 -2.54
C ALA A 107 -0.63 -25.71 -3.24
N ASP A 108 -0.20 -24.54 -3.71
CA ASP A 108 -1.07 -23.53 -4.32
C ASP A 108 -1.36 -23.81 -5.81
N TYR A 109 -0.56 -24.68 -6.44
CA TYR A 109 -0.58 -24.96 -7.88
C TYR A 109 -0.72 -26.47 -8.14
N PRO A 110 -1.96 -26.99 -8.20
CA PRO A 110 -2.22 -28.43 -8.31
C PRO A 110 -1.66 -29.07 -9.58
N GLN A 111 -1.67 -28.39 -10.73
CA GLN A 111 -1.10 -28.96 -11.95
C GLN A 111 0.42 -28.93 -11.90
N LEU A 112 1.03 -27.84 -11.44
CA LEU A 112 2.47 -27.79 -11.23
C LEU A 112 2.95 -28.91 -10.30
N LYS A 113 2.20 -29.18 -9.23
CA LYS A 113 2.49 -30.28 -8.30
C LYS A 113 2.37 -31.66 -8.94
N ALA A 114 1.38 -31.88 -9.80
CA ALA A 114 1.23 -33.13 -10.53
C ALA A 114 2.39 -33.36 -11.51
N LEU A 115 2.88 -32.28 -12.14
CA LEU A 115 3.99 -32.32 -13.11
C LEU A 115 5.37 -32.42 -12.42
N ALA A 116 5.51 -31.89 -11.20
CA ALA A 116 6.73 -31.93 -10.41
C ALA A 116 7.02 -33.29 -9.75
N TRP A 117 6.43 -34.39 -10.23
CA TRP A 117 6.61 -35.74 -9.68
C TRP A 117 8.10 -36.18 -9.61
N GLN A 118 8.95 -35.61 -10.46
CA GLN A 118 10.39 -35.88 -10.49
C GLN A 118 11.17 -35.14 -9.40
N VAL A 119 10.57 -34.08 -8.81
CA VAL A 119 11.12 -33.32 -7.68
C VAL A 119 10.54 -33.90 -6.39
N GLN A 120 11.03 -35.08 -6.00
CA GLN A 120 10.55 -35.74 -4.77
C GLN A 120 10.99 -34.96 -3.52
N GLY A 121 10.02 -34.52 -2.71
CA GLY A 121 10.25 -33.98 -1.37
C GLY A 121 10.48 -32.46 -1.26
N ALA A 122 10.33 -31.71 -2.35
CA ALA A 122 10.32 -30.25 -2.28
C ALA A 122 8.89 -29.74 -2.09
N ASP A 123 8.65 -28.90 -1.09
CA ASP A 123 7.37 -28.18 -0.91
C ASP A 123 7.32 -26.86 -1.71
N TYR A 124 8.49 -26.41 -2.18
CA TYR A 124 8.69 -25.16 -2.89
C TYR A 124 9.58 -25.34 -4.11
N LEU A 125 9.28 -24.61 -5.19
CA LEU A 125 10.11 -24.49 -6.38
C LEU A 125 10.59 -23.05 -6.57
N THR A 126 11.76 -22.88 -7.16
CA THR A 126 12.17 -21.59 -7.72
C THR A 126 11.42 -21.31 -9.03
N PRO A 127 11.29 -20.03 -9.45
CA PRO A 127 10.64 -19.69 -10.72
C PRO A 127 11.27 -20.35 -11.96
N VAL A 128 12.59 -20.56 -11.96
CA VAL A 128 13.29 -21.24 -13.05
C VAL A 128 12.91 -22.73 -13.10
N GLU A 129 12.89 -23.40 -11.95
CA GLU A 129 12.49 -24.81 -11.87
C GLU A 129 11.02 -25.01 -12.27
N ALA A 130 10.13 -24.11 -11.83
CA ALA A 130 8.73 -24.16 -12.22
C ALA A 130 8.55 -23.98 -13.74
N TYR A 131 9.26 -23.02 -14.35
CA TYR A 131 9.22 -22.81 -15.80
C TYR A 131 9.76 -24.04 -16.57
N ASP A 132 10.90 -24.59 -16.14
CA ASP A 132 11.49 -25.78 -16.76
C ASP A 132 10.56 -27.00 -16.69
N ILE A 133 9.84 -27.18 -15.57
CA ILE A 133 8.87 -28.26 -15.41
C ILE A 133 7.68 -28.07 -16.37
N TYR A 134 7.17 -26.84 -16.50
CA TYR A 134 6.08 -26.56 -17.44
C TYR A 134 6.51 -26.76 -18.89
N GLU A 135 7.69 -26.28 -19.31
CA GLU A 135 8.17 -26.45 -20.69
C GLU A 135 8.38 -27.93 -21.05
N ARG A 136 9.02 -28.70 -20.16
CA ARG A 136 9.29 -30.13 -20.39
C ARG A 136 8.01 -30.94 -20.46
N ASN A 137 6.98 -30.54 -19.73
CA ASN A 137 5.69 -31.22 -19.67
C ASN A 137 4.59 -30.50 -20.48
N ALA A 138 4.94 -29.61 -21.40
CA ALA A 138 3.98 -28.84 -22.19
C ALA A 138 2.99 -29.72 -22.98
N ARG A 139 3.38 -30.96 -23.32
CA ARG A 139 2.52 -31.95 -23.99
C ARG A 139 1.47 -32.60 -23.08
N HIS A 140 1.64 -32.48 -21.76
CA HIS A 140 0.75 -33.01 -20.73
C HIS A 140 0.04 -31.90 -19.96
N LEU A 141 0.24 -30.64 -20.36
CA LEU A 141 -0.38 -29.48 -19.73
C LEU A 141 -1.82 -29.34 -20.22
N ASP A 142 -2.78 -29.56 -19.34
CA ASP A 142 -4.19 -29.31 -19.64
C ASP A 142 -4.55 -27.86 -19.29
N LEU A 143 -4.25 -26.97 -20.24
CA LEU A 143 -4.56 -25.54 -20.16
C LEU A 143 -6.06 -25.28 -20.00
N ALA A 144 -6.94 -26.17 -20.46
CA ALA A 144 -8.38 -25.98 -20.34
C ALA A 144 -8.90 -26.27 -18.92
N ALA A 145 -8.18 -27.07 -18.13
CA ALA A 145 -8.50 -27.42 -16.75
C ALA A 145 -7.73 -26.60 -15.70
N MET A 146 -6.90 -25.66 -16.14
CA MET A 146 -6.02 -24.88 -15.25
C MET A 146 -6.79 -23.72 -14.61
N ARG A 147 -6.55 -23.46 -13.33
CA ARG A 147 -7.20 -22.37 -12.58
C ARG A 147 -6.68 -21.00 -13.04
N GLU A 148 -7.44 -19.93 -12.80
CA GLU A 148 -7.07 -18.56 -13.23
C GLU A 148 -5.73 -18.10 -12.60
N ASP A 149 -5.49 -18.42 -11.33
CA ASP A 149 -4.25 -18.12 -10.61
C ASP A 149 -3.02 -18.88 -11.14
N GLU A 150 -3.22 -20.10 -11.63
CA GLU A 150 -2.16 -20.92 -12.23
C GLU A 150 -1.85 -20.48 -13.67
N HIS A 151 -2.86 -20.01 -14.41
CA HIS A 151 -2.68 -19.36 -15.71
C HIS A 151 -1.85 -18.07 -15.57
N ASP A 152 -2.15 -17.23 -14.58
CA ASP A 152 -1.42 -16.00 -14.32
C ASP A 152 0.06 -16.28 -13.99
N LEU A 153 0.32 -17.30 -13.16
CA LEU A 153 1.68 -17.74 -12.87
C LEU A 153 2.39 -18.21 -14.15
N TRP A 154 1.75 -19.05 -14.96
CA TRP A 154 2.34 -19.56 -16.19
C TRP A 154 2.65 -18.44 -17.18
N GLN A 155 1.72 -17.51 -17.37
CA GLN A 155 1.91 -16.36 -18.26
C GLN A 155 3.04 -15.45 -17.75
N ALA A 156 3.15 -15.23 -16.43
CA ALA A 156 4.25 -14.48 -15.83
C ALA A 156 5.60 -15.17 -16.05
N LEU A 157 5.67 -16.50 -15.86
CA LEU A 157 6.87 -17.30 -16.11
C LEU A 157 7.30 -17.28 -17.59
N GLN A 158 6.34 -17.35 -18.53
CA GLN A 158 6.64 -17.21 -19.96
C GLN A 158 7.17 -15.82 -20.32
N GLN A 159 6.59 -14.75 -19.78
CA GLN A 159 7.08 -13.38 -20.01
C GLN A 159 8.50 -13.18 -19.48
N ALA A 160 8.82 -13.86 -18.37
CA ALA A 160 10.11 -13.82 -17.70
C ALA A 160 11.22 -14.63 -18.40
N PHE A 161 10.92 -15.88 -18.79
CA PHE A 161 11.92 -16.85 -19.23
C PHE A 161 11.81 -17.21 -20.72
N GLY A 162 10.64 -17.03 -21.34
CA GLY A 162 10.36 -17.39 -22.74
C GLY A 162 11.09 -16.56 -23.80
N LYS A 163 11.80 -15.48 -23.42
CA LYS A 163 12.63 -14.68 -24.36
C LYS A 163 14.10 -15.09 -24.40
N LYS A 164 14.53 -16.12 -23.66
CA LYS A 164 15.92 -16.60 -23.61
C LYS A 164 16.25 -17.73 -24.60
N THR A 165 15.53 -17.84 -25.71
CA THR A 165 15.90 -18.73 -26.83
C THR A 165 15.95 -17.99 -28.16
N SER A 166 16.75 -16.92 -28.23
CA SER A 166 17.26 -16.39 -29.49
C SER A 166 18.76 -16.10 -29.33
N HIS A 167 19.56 -17.15 -29.34
CA HIS A 167 20.98 -17.03 -29.64
C HIS A 167 21.45 -18.30 -30.38
N VAL A 168 21.33 -18.25 -31.70
CA VAL A 168 22.30 -18.78 -32.68
C VAL A 168 22.33 -17.80 -33.84
#